data_AF-A0A415JI79-F1
#
_entry.id   AF-A0A415JI79-F1
#
_cell.length_a   1.000
_cell.length_b   1.000
_cell.length_c   1.000
_cell.angle_alpha   90.00
_cell.angle_beta   90.00
_cell.angle_gamma   90.00
#
_symmetry.space_group_name_H-M   'P 1'
#
loop_
_entity.id
_entity.type
_entity.pdbx_description
1 polymer ?
#
loop_
_entity_poly.entity_id
_entity_poly.type
_entity_poly.pdbx_seq_one_letter_code
_entity_poly.pdbx_strand_id
1 'polypeptide(L)' 'MVAELHTWEQVDKLAAKFEERFGYEPTWYGNVDEVYAALKESLDSGVPKLERQDPEICL' A
#
# COMPACT_ATOMS: atom_id res chain seq x y z
N MET A 1 1.01 7.65 -25.19
CA MET A 1 1.89 6.85 -24.32
C MET A 1 1.44 7.15 -22.91
N VAL A 2 0.63 6.29 -22.29
CA VAL A 2 0.26 6.44 -20.87
C VAL A 2 1.52 6.08 -20.10
N ALA A 3 2.19 7.09 -19.53
CA ALA A 3 3.27 6.86 -18.61
C ALA A 3 2.65 6.19 -17.38
N GLU A 4 2.96 4.93 -17.16
CA GLU A 4 2.78 4.27 -15.87
C GLU A 4 3.62 5.09 -14.86
N LEU A 5 3.00 6.09 -14.23
CA LEU A 5 3.67 7.09 -13.40
C LEU A 5 4.27 6.50 -12.12
N HIS A 6 3.71 5.39 -11.64
CA HIS A 6 4.15 4.69 -10.44
C HIS A 6 4.39 3.22 -10.78
N THR A 7 5.60 2.74 -10.49
CA THR A 7 5.98 1.33 -10.65
C THR A 7 5.72 0.58 -9.35
N TRP A 8 5.47 -0.72 -9.45
CA TRP A 8 5.36 -1.61 -8.29
C TRP A 8 6.56 -1.49 -7.34
N GLU A 9 7.75 -1.14 -7.84
CA GLU A 9 8.94 -0.89 -7.01
C GLU A 9 8.77 0.31 -6.05
N GLN A 10 8.05 1.36 -6.45
CA GLN A 10 7.76 2.48 -5.56
C GLN A 10 6.70 2.12 -4.51
N VAL A 11 5.69 1.36 -4.92
CA VAL A 11 4.68 0.81 -4.01
C VAL A 11 5.34 -0.09 -2.97
N ASP A 12 6.24 -0.98 -3.38
CA ASP A 12 6.99 -1.88 -2.50
C ASP A 12 7.83 -1.12 -1.46
N LYS A 13 8.56 -0.07 -1.89
CA LYS A 13 9.29 0.82 -0.98
C LYS A 13 8.39 1.53 0.03
N LEU A 14 7.18 1.95 -0.37
CA LEU A 14 6.22 2.56 0.55
C LEU A 14 5.56 1.52 1.45
N ALA A 15 5.27 0.33 0.94
CA ALA A 15 4.71 -0.78 1.70
C ALA A 15 5.68 -1.23 2.79
N ALA A 16 6.98 -1.32 2.51
CA ALA A 16 8.01 -1.59 3.52
C ALA A 16 8.05 -0.51 4.61
N LYS A 17 7.94 0.78 4.24
CA LYS A 17 7.85 1.88 5.22
C LYS A 17 6.55 1.84 6.01
N PHE A 18 5.46 1.44 5.38
CA PHE A 18 4.17 1.27 6.02
C PHE A 18 4.25 0.12 7.03
N GLU A 19 4.80 -1.02 6.65
CA GLU A 19 5.04 -2.16 7.54
C GLU A 19 5.92 -1.77 8.72
N GLU A 20 7.03 -1.06 8.49
CA GLU A 20 7.89 -0.59 9.58
C GLU A 20 7.16 0.35 10.54
N ARG A 21 6.23 1.16 10.03
CA ARG A 21 5.49 2.15 10.83
C ARG A 21 4.26 1.57 11.54
N PHE A 22 3.54 0.66 10.90
CA PHE A 22 2.26 0.11 11.39
C PHE A 22 2.39 -1.33 11.92
N GLY A 23 3.50 -2.01 11.63
CA GLY A 23 3.80 -3.37 12.11
C GLY A 23 3.11 -4.48 11.32
N TYR A 24 2.65 -4.22 10.09
CA TYR A 24 2.03 -5.23 9.24
C TYR A 24 2.08 -4.86 7.75
N GLU A 25 2.06 -5.89 6.90
CA GLU A 25 1.91 -5.71 5.45
C GLU A 25 0.48 -5.25 5.11
N PRO A 26 0.34 -4.06 4.49
CA PRO A 26 -0.96 -3.62 4.03
C PRO A 26 -1.42 -4.51 2.88
N THR A 27 -2.71 -4.82 2.84
CA THR A 27 -3.34 -5.46 1.68
C THR A 27 -3.97 -4.41 0.80
N TRP A 28 -3.82 -4.61 -0.49
CA TRP A 28 -4.41 -3.74 -1.48
C TRP A 28 -4.94 -4.56 -2.66
N TYR A 29 -6.08 -4.13 -3.17
CA TYR A 29 -6.70 -4.68 -4.37
C TYR A 29 -6.92 -3.52 -5.34
N GLY A 30 -6.33 -3.58 -6.54
CA GLY A 30 -6.50 -2.52 -7.53
C GLY A 30 -5.24 -2.18 -8.33
N ASN A 31 -5.24 -1.02 -8.96
CA ASN A 31 -4.12 -0.54 -9.76
C ASN A 31 -3.00 0.07 -8.90
N VAL A 32 -1.76 -0.08 -9.37
CA VAL A 32 -0.53 0.41 -8.69
C VAL A 32 -0.61 1.87 -8.24
N ASP A 33 -1.29 2.74 -9.01
CA ASP A 33 -1.46 4.16 -8.70
C ASP A 33 -2.37 4.39 -7.48
N GLU A 34 -3.45 3.63 -7.37
CA GLU A 34 -4.38 3.67 -6.23
C GLU A 34 -3.69 3.14 -4.96
N VAL A 35 -2.94 2.04 -5.10
CA VAL A 35 -2.16 1.47 -4.00
C VAL A 35 -1.13 2.48 -3.50
N TYR A 36 -0.41 3.11 -4.42
CA TYR A 36 0.60 4.12 -4.11
C TYR A 36 -0.01 5.31 -3.38
N ALA A 37 -1.14 5.83 -3.87
CA ALA A 37 -1.85 6.94 -3.25
C ALA A 37 -2.33 6.58 -1.84
N ALA A 38 -2.90 5.39 -1.64
CA ALA A 38 -3.38 4.92 -0.34
C ALA A 38 -2.23 4.70 0.66
N LEU A 39 -1.11 4.11 0.22
CA LEU A 39 0.09 3.94 1.04
C LEU A 39 0.67 5.29 1.47
N LYS A 40 0.80 6.21 0.52
CA LYS A 40 1.34 7.54 0.78
C LYS A 40 0.45 8.33 1.74
N GLU A 41 -0.86 8.32 1.51
CA GLU A 41 -1.83 8.98 2.37
C GLU A 41 -1.86 8.37 3.78
N SER A 42 -1.73 7.05 3.89
CA SER A 42 -1.65 6.40 5.19
C SER A 42 -0.39 6.77 5.96
N LEU A 43 0.74 6.86 5.28
CA LEU A 43 2.02 7.28 5.85
C LEU A 43 2.02 8.76 6.26
N ASP A 44 1.39 9.62 5.45
CA ASP A 44 1.26 11.07 5.70
C ASP A 44 0.29 11.38 6.83
N SER A 45 -0.90 10.77 6.79
CA SER A 45 -1.92 10.91 7.82
C SER A 45 -1.56 10.15 9.11
N GLY A 46 -0.62 9.21 9.05
CA GLY A 46 -0.26 8.33 10.17
C GLY A 46 -1.37 7.37 10.59
N VAL A 47 -2.39 7.21 9.75
CA VAL A 47 -3.52 6.29 9.97
C VAL A 47 -3.42 5.21 8.91
N PRO A 48 -3.43 3.93 9.27
CA PRO A 48 -3.39 2.89 8.28
C PRO A 48 -4.77 2.80 7.61
N LYS A 49 -4.89 3.33 6.38
CA LYS A 49 -6.11 3.19 5.57
C LYS A 49 -6.19 1.89 4.81
N LEU A 50 -5.08 1.17 4.74
CA LEU A 50 -4.98 -0.14 4.10
C LEU A 50 -5.26 -1.22 5.14
N GLU A 51 -6.11 -2.17 4.78
CA GLU A 51 -6.45 -3.28 5.67
C GLU A 51 -5.24 -4.18 5.88
N ARG A 52 -5.20 -4.87 7.02
CA ARG A 52 -4.22 -5.92 7.26
C ARG A 52 -4.50 -7.05 6.29
N GLN A 53 -3.46 -7.75 5.85
CA GLN A 53 -3.64 -9.04 5.19
C GLN A 53 -4.16 -10.03 6.21
N ASP A 54 -5.49 -10.05 6.40
CA ASP A 54 -6.16 -11.06 7.20
C ASP A 54 -6.19 -12.35 6.38
N PRO A 55 -5.43 -13.39 6.78
CA PRO A 55 -5.40 -14.66 6.05
C PRO A 55 -6.75 -15.39 6.09
N GLU A 56 -7.72 -14.91 6.87
CA GLU A 56 -9.08 -15.47 6.96
C GLU A 56 -10.01 -15.04 5.82
N ILE A 57 -9.65 -14.02 5.01
CA ILE A 57 -10.49 -13.53 3.89
C ILE A 57 -10.15 -14.23 2.55
N CYS A 58 -9.19 -15.15 2.52
CA CYS A 58 -8.95 -16.06 1.39
C CYS A 58 -9.67 -17.41 1.58
N LEU A 59 -11.01 -17.40 1.67
CA LEU A 59 -11.85 -18.61 1.68
C LEU A 59 -12.91 -18.58 0.57
#